data_AF-A0A0B8NMZ6-F1
#
_entry.id   AF-A0A0B8NMZ6-F1
#
_cell.length_a   1.000
_cell.length_b   1.000
_cell.length_c   1.000
_cell.angle_alpha   90.00
_cell.angle_beta   90.00
_cell.angle_gamma   90.00
#
_symmetry.space_group_name_H-M   'P 1'
#
loop_
_entity.id
_entity.type
_entity.pdbx_description
1 polymer ?
#
loop_
_entity_poly.entity_id
_entity_poly.type
_entity_poly.pdbx_seq_one_letter_code
_entity_poly.pdbx_strand_id
1 'polypeptide(L)'
;MRSNDLGEVKVVRHKLTSALLLLGVSNSVLAFDEGVHYELVKQPEIENSILVFHSPYCGACSLVHKPLEKTAMSLGVDFIEVPVKFGKPLDATIQHAFVLASYEGKGSQFPDN
;
A
#
# COMPACT_ATOMS: atom_id res chain seq x y z
N MET A 1 -44.88 8.40 47.29
CA MET A 1 -45.20 7.12 47.96
C MET A 1 -45.63 6.11 46.91
N ARG A 2 -44.90 4.98 46.83
CA ARG A 2 -45.25 3.65 46.30
C ARG A 2 -46.02 3.57 44.96
N SER A 3 -45.41 3.11 43.88
CA SER A 3 -44.94 1.75 43.54
C SER A 3 -45.96 1.03 42.66
N ASN A 4 -45.52 0.75 41.42
CA ASN A 4 -45.75 -0.43 40.58
C ASN A 4 -47.06 -1.22 40.75
N ASP A 5 -47.74 -1.46 39.64
CA ASP A 5 -47.87 -2.83 39.15
C ASP A 5 -48.06 -2.88 37.62
N LEU A 6 -47.15 -3.60 36.98
CA LEU A 6 -47.06 -3.83 35.54
C LEU A 6 -48.00 -4.99 35.18
N GLY A 7 -49.06 -4.70 34.44
CA GLY A 7 -49.90 -5.73 33.84
C GLY A 7 -49.13 -6.55 32.80
N GLU A 8 -49.16 -7.87 32.95
CA GLU A 8 -48.59 -8.83 32.01
C GLU A 8 -49.16 -8.66 30.60
N VAL A 9 -48.32 -8.27 29.65
CA VAL A 9 -48.64 -8.30 28.22
C VAL A 9 -48.42 -9.73 27.72
N LYS A 10 -49.52 -10.41 27.42
CA LYS A 10 -49.55 -11.76 26.85
C LYS A 10 -48.98 -11.73 25.43
N VAL A 11 -47.69 -12.06 25.30
CA VAL A 11 -46.98 -12.15 24.01
C VAL A 11 -47.54 -13.32 23.19
N VAL A 12 -48.31 -12.98 22.16
CA VAL A 12 -48.79 -13.91 21.13
C VAL A 12 -47.59 -14.38 20.32
N ARG A 13 -47.22 -15.65 20.45
CA ARG A 13 -46.19 -16.32 19.63
C ARG A 13 -46.70 -16.46 18.20
N HIS A 14 -46.47 -15.45 17.37
CA HIS A 14 -46.48 -15.65 15.92
C HIS A 14 -45.15 -16.27 15.50
N LYS A 15 -45.23 -17.45 14.89
CA LYS A 15 -44.12 -18.10 14.21
C LYS A 15 -43.77 -17.29 12.96
N LEU A 16 -43.08 -16.16 13.14
CA LEU A 16 -42.30 -15.57 12.06
C LEU A 16 -41.02 -16.39 11.97
N THR A 17 -41.05 -17.39 11.10
CA THR A 17 -39.85 -17.95 10.48
C THR A 17 -39.12 -16.80 9.80
N SER A 18 -38.21 -16.18 10.55
CA SER A 18 -37.27 -15.20 10.06
C SER A 18 -36.40 -15.93 9.04
N ALA A 19 -36.74 -15.79 7.76
CA ALA A 19 -35.87 -16.17 6.67
C ALA A 19 -34.67 -15.23 6.73
N LEU A 20 -33.66 -15.64 7.51
CA LEU A 20 -32.35 -15.02 7.56
C LEU A 20 -31.74 -15.22 6.18
N LEU A 21 -32.01 -14.29 5.26
CA LEU A 21 -31.24 -14.14 4.03
C LEU A 21 -29.81 -13.81 4.46
N LEU A 22 -29.00 -14.85 4.59
CA LEU A 22 -27.55 -14.75 4.52
C LEU A 22 -27.22 -14.30 3.10
N LEU A 23 -27.36 -12.99 2.85
CA LEU A 23 -26.60 -12.34 1.81
C LEU A 23 -25.15 -12.49 2.20
N GLY A 24 -24.55 -13.60 1.76
CA GLY A 24 -23.11 -13.81 1.78
C GLY A 24 -22.51 -12.70 0.94
N VAL A 25 -22.15 -11.61 1.61
CA VAL A 25 -21.29 -10.58 1.03
C VAL A 25 -19.96 -11.30 0.84
N SER A 26 -19.75 -11.84 -0.35
CA SER A 26 -18.45 -12.36 -0.76
C SER A 26 -17.55 -11.13 -0.87
N ASN A 27 -17.02 -10.69 0.28
CA ASN A 27 -15.92 -9.77 0.33
C ASN A 27 -14.74 -10.53 -0.23
N SER A 28 -14.59 -10.46 -1.55
CA SER A 28 -13.33 -10.75 -2.22
C SER A 28 -12.35 -9.66 -1.77
N VAL A 29 -11.91 -9.73 -0.52
CA VAL A 29 -10.71 -9.02 -0.07
C VAL A 29 -9.62 -9.51 -1.01
N LEU A 30 -8.99 -8.58 -1.72
CA LEU A 30 -7.77 -8.86 -2.47
C LEU A 30 -6.75 -9.37 -1.43
N ALA A 31 -6.69 -10.69 -1.26
CA ALA A 31 -5.74 -11.32 -0.39
C ALA A 31 -4.39 -11.23 -1.09
N PHE A 32 -3.43 -10.55 -0.46
CA PHE A 32 -2.04 -10.59 -0.86
C PHE A 32 -1.40 -11.79 -0.17
N ASP A 33 -0.93 -12.73 -0.97
CA ASP A 33 -0.23 -13.93 -0.48
C ASP A 33 1.30 -13.77 -0.58
N GLU A 34 2.00 -14.15 0.49
CA GLU A 34 3.46 -14.26 0.52
C GLU A 34 3.95 -15.30 -0.50
N GLY A 35 5.02 -15.01 -1.22
CA GLY A 35 5.53 -15.84 -2.31
C GLY A 35 4.77 -15.70 -3.64
N VAL A 36 3.69 -14.91 -3.67
CA VAL A 36 2.95 -14.58 -4.90
C VAL A 36 3.02 -13.09 -5.20
N HIS A 37 2.68 -12.26 -4.21
CA HIS A 37 2.61 -10.81 -4.39
C HIS A 37 3.72 -10.05 -3.64
N TYR A 38 4.23 -10.63 -2.56
CA TYR A 38 5.31 -10.03 -1.75
C TYR A 38 6.19 -11.12 -1.15
N GLU A 39 7.37 -10.72 -0.71
CA GLU A 39 8.34 -11.56 0.00
C GLU A 39 8.80 -10.82 1.26
N LEU A 40 8.96 -11.53 2.38
CA LEU A 40 9.53 -10.95 3.59
C LEU A 40 11.06 -10.93 3.50
N VAL A 41 11.62 -9.72 3.46
CA VAL A 41 13.07 -9.50 3.40
C VAL A 41 13.61 -9.06 4.76
N LYS A 42 14.74 -9.63 5.18
CA LYS A 42 15.48 -9.14 6.35
C LYS A 42 16.21 -7.85 5.95
N GLN A 43 15.69 -6.71 6.38
CA GLN A 43 16.35 -5.41 6.21
C GLN A 43 16.63 -4.77 7.58
N PRO A 44 17.62 -3.85 7.69
CA PRO A 44 17.73 -2.99 8.85
C PRO A 44 16.43 -2.21 9.04
N GLU A 45 16.12 -1.78 10.26
CA GLU A 45 14.93 -0.97 10.53
C GLU A 45 15.00 0.32 9.72
N ILE A 46 14.21 0.38 8.64
CA ILE A 46 13.89 1.59 7.93
C ILE A 46 12.45 1.90 8.33
N GLU A 47 12.26 2.98 9.08
CA GLU A 47 10.92 3.35 9.54
C GLU A 47 10.04 3.73 8.32
N ASN A 48 8.81 3.21 8.32
CA ASN A 48 7.68 3.58 7.47
C ASN A 48 8.02 4.30 6.14
N SER A 49 8.56 3.55 5.19
CA SER A 49 8.97 4.08 3.89
C SER A 49 8.70 3.09 2.76
N ILE A 50 8.55 3.61 1.55
CA ILE A 50 8.54 2.85 0.30
C ILE A 50 9.89 3.07 -0.37
N LEU A 51 10.72 2.03 -0.40
CA LEU A 51 11.98 2.03 -1.13
C LEU A 51 11.75 1.50 -2.54
N VAL A 52 12.16 2.28 -3.54
CA VAL A 52 12.09 1.89 -4.95
C VAL A 52 13.50 1.74 -5.51
N PHE A 53 13.86 0.49 -5.81
CA PHE A 53 15.08 0.18 -6.54
C PHE A 53 14.81 0.34 -8.03
N HIS A 54 15.41 1.35 -8.66
CA HIS A 54 15.14 1.68 -10.06
C HIS A 54 16.39 2.12 -10.82
N SER A 55 16.20 2.41 -12.11
CA SER A 55 17.22 2.94 -12.99
C SER A 55 16.57 3.89 -14.00
N PRO A 56 17.17 5.06 -14.32
CA PRO A 56 16.54 6.06 -15.19
C PRO A 56 16.30 5.67 -16.65
N TYR A 57 16.82 4.51 -17.07
CA TYR A 57 16.70 3.95 -18.42
C TYR A 57 15.99 2.58 -18.39
N CYS A 58 15.35 2.26 -17.28
CA CYS A 58 14.45 1.13 -17.14
C CYS A 58 13.03 1.56 -17.53
N GLY A 59 12.60 1.25 -18.75
CA GLY A 59 11.26 1.64 -19.22
C GLY A 59 10.11 1.03 -18.40
N ALA A 60 10.32 -0.14 -17.77
CA ALA A 60 9.33 -0.69 -16.83
C ALA A 60 9.23 0.15 -15.54
N CYS A 61 10.34 0.74 -15.11
CA CYS A 61 10.42 1.55 -13.90
C CYS A 61 9.67 2.88 -14.10
N SER A 62 9.82 3.53 -15.26
CA SER A 62 9.11 4.78 -15.56
C SER A 62 7.58 4.63 -15.58
N LEU A 63 7.07 3.44 -15.91
CA LEU A 63 5.62 3.15 -15.87
C LEU A 63 5.04 3.13 -14.44
N VAL A 64 5.82 2.66 -13.46
CA VAL A 64 5.35 2.47 -12.07
C VAL A 64 5.79 3.57 -11.12
N HIS A 65 6.77 4.40 -11.52
CA HIS A 65 7.36 5.42 -10.66
C HIS A 65 6.34 6.40 -10.06
N LYS A 66 5.62 7.15 -10.91
CA LYS A 66 4.62 8.14 -10.46
C LYS A 66 3.45 7.51 -9.66
N PRO A 67 2.90 6.35 -10.04
CA PRO A 67 1.93 5.66 -9.20
C PRO A 67 2.45 5.34 -7.79
N LEU A 68 3.69 4.87 -7.66
CA LEU A 68 4.29 4.53 -6.36
C LEU A 68 4.56 5.78 -5.52
N GLU A 69 5.10 6.84 -6.13
CA GLU A 69 5.32 8.15 -5.48
C GLU A 69 4.00 8.70 -4.90
N LYS A 70 2.93 8.72 -5.70
CA LYS A 70 1.60 9.15 -5.24
C LYS A 70 1.05 8.28 -4.11
N THR A 71 1.32 6.98 -4.16
CA THR A 71 0.90 6.05 -3.11
C THR A 71 1.61 6.37 -1.80
N ALA A 72 2.93 6.60 -1.84
CA ALA A 72 3.71 7.01 -0.67
C ALA A 72 3.17 8.32 -0.07
N MET A 73 2.94 9.33 -0.91
CA MET A 73 2.33 10.60 -0.49
C MET A 73 0.97 10.40 0.18
N SER A 74 0.11 9.53 -0.39
CA SER A 74 -1.23 9.27 0.17
C SER A 74 -1.20 8.55 1.51
N LEU A 75 -0.17 7.75 1.75
CA LEU A 75 0.04 7.00 3.00
C LEU A 75 0.81 7.82 4.05
N GLY A 76 1.36 8.98 3.67
CA GLY A 76 2.20 9.79 4.56
C GLY A 76 3.51 9.12 4.93
N VAL A 77 4.07 8.31 4.03
CA VAL A 77 5.35 7.59 4.21
C VAL A 77 6.41 8.16 3.29
N ASP A 78 7.68 7.98 3.66
CA ASP A 78 8.80 8.45 2.82
C ASP A 78 8.89 7.64 1.53
N PHE A 79 9.14 8.33 0.43
CA PHE A 79 9.42 7.72 -0.88
C PHE A 79 10.92 7.84 -1.15
N ILE A 80 11.63 6.71 -1.13
CA ILE A 80 13.09 6.69 -1.22
C ILE A 80 13.49 5.98 -2.52
N GLU A 81 14.09 6.76 -3.42
CA GLU A 81 14.63 6.29 -4.69
C GLU A 81 16.06 5.76 -4.51
N VAL A 82 16.27 4.48 -4.84
CA VAL A 82 17.58 3.81 -4.77
C VAL A 82 18.01 3.43 -6.19
N PRO A 83 18.91 4.19 -6.83
CA PRO A 83 19.36 3.87 -8.17
C PRO A 83 20.26 2.62 -8.13
N VAL A 84 19.98 1.62 -8.96
CA VAL A 84 20.73 0.35 -9.01
C VAL A 84 21.49 0.15 -10.32
N LYS A 85 22.58 -0.61 -10.24
CA LYS A 85 23.40 -1.03 -11.37
C LYS A 85 22.94 -2.41 -11.85
N PHE A 86 22.38 -2.45 -13.06
CA PHE A 86 21.94 -3.69 -13.71
C PHE A 86 22.98 -4.24 -14.72
N GLY A 87 24.18 -3.66 -14.74
CA GLY A 87 25.33 -4.17 -15.50
C GLY A 87 25.57 -3.49 -16.86
N LYS A 88 24.86 -2.42 -17.22
CA LYS A 88 25.19 -1.68 -18.44
C LYS A 88 26.40 -0.75 -18.23
N PRO A 89 27.16 -0.41 -19.29
CA PRO A 89 28.41 0.34 -19.18
C PRO A 89 28.29 1.72 -18.52
N LEU A 90 27.09 2.34 -18.52
CA LEU A 90 26.86 3.69 -17.99
C LEU A 90 26.21 3.72 -16.60
N ASP A 91 25.85 2.56 -16.04
CA ASP A 91 25.04 2.48 -14.82
C ASP A 91 25.68 3.21 -13.64
N ALA A 92 26.98 3.00 -13.43
CA ALA A 92 27.70 3.59 -12.30
C ALA A 92 27.77 5.12 -12.40
N THR A 93 27.96 5.63 -13.62
CA THR A 93 27.95 7.07 -13.89
C THR A 93 26.57 7.67 -13.63
N ILE A 94 25.50 6.97 -14.04
CA ILE A 94 24.13 7.44 -13.86
C ILE A 94 23.72 7.41 -12.39
N GLN A 95 24.05 6.34 -11.66
CA GLN A 95 23.88 6.28 -10.21
C GLN A 95 24.57 7.46 -9.52
N HIS A 96 25.82 7.75 -9.90
CA HIS A 96 26.57 8.84 -9.31
C HIS A 96 25.93 10.21 -9.62
N ALA A 97 25.52 10.43 -10.87
CA ALA A 97 24.82 11.65 -11.27
C ALA A 97 23.50 11.85 -10.51
N PHE A 98 22.73 10.77 -10.33
CA PHE A 98 21.47 10.81 -9.58
C PHE A 98 21.72 11.17 -8.12
N VAL A 99 22.67 10.50 -7.44
CA VAL A 99 22.98 10.80 -6.04
C VAL A 99 23.44 12.24 -5.86
N LEU A 100 24.27 12.76 -6.76
CA LEU A 100 24.70 14.16 -6.74
C LEU A 100 23.53 15.13 -6.96
N ALA A 101 22.68 14.87 -7.95
CA ALA A 101 21.51 15.69 -8.22
C ALA A 101 20.54 15.70 -7.03
N SER A 102 20.28 14.54 -6.42
CA SER A 102 19.42 14.41 -5.24
C SER A 102 20.00 15.13 -4.02
N TYR A 103 21.32 15.06 -3.80
CA TYR A 103 22.00 15.83 -2.74
C TYR A 103 21.86 17.35 -2.93
N GLU A 104 21.85 17.82 -4.18
CA GLU A 104 21.61 19.22 -4.52
C GLU A 104 20.13 19.62 -4.53
N GLY A 105 19.20 18.71 -4.22
CA GLY A 105 17.76 18.95 -4.29
C GLY A 105 17.22 19.07 -5.72
N LYS A 106 17.94 18.56 -6.71
CA LYS A 106 17.62 18.60 -8.16
C LYS A 106 17.26 17.23 -8.75
N GLY A 107 17.21 16.17 -7.95
CA GLY A 107 16.93 14.80 -8.43
C GLY A 107 15.66 14.71 -9.29
N SER A 108 14.59 15.40 -8.89
CA SER A 108 13.30 15.45 -9.60
C SER A 108 13.34 16.11 -10.98
N GLN A 109 14.43 16.80 -11.33
CA GLN A 109 14.62 17.40 -12.67
C GLN A 109 15.12 16.39 -13.70
N PHE A 110 15.52 15.20 -13.27
CA PHE A 110 16.01 14.12 -14.13
C PHE A 110 15.05 12.92 -14.05
N PRO A 111 13.82 13.04 -14.58
CA PRO A 111 12.84 11.96 -14.51
C PRO A 111 13.30 10.72 -15.29
N ASP A 112 12.87 9.55 -14.83
CA ASP A 112 12.94 8.31 -15.59
C ASP A 112 12.23 8.50 -16.94
N ASN A 113 12.93 8.20 -18.05
CA ASN A 113 12.42 8.41 -19.42
C ASN A 113 11.38 7.38 -19.86
#